data_AF-K9YYP1-F1
#
_entry.id   AF-K9YYP1-F1
#
_cell.length_a   1.000
_cell.length_b   1.000
_cell.length_c   1.000
_cell.angle_alpha   90.00
_cell.angle_beta   90.00
_cell.angle_gamma   90.00
#
_symmetry.space_group_name_H-M   'P 1'
#
loop_
_entity.id
_entity.type
_entity.pdbx_description
1 polymer ?
#
loop_
_entity_poly.entity_id
_entity_poly.type
_entity_poly.pdbx_seq_one_letter_code
_entity_poly.pdbx_strand_id
1 'polypeptide(L)' 'MPNSPVIVINTSPLIALIAALGSLDILDSLYEKVVVPLAVCEEILKGGKQDFAVSEFQKAKWLSKEKM' A
#
# COMPACT_ATOMS: atom_id res chain seq x y z
N MET A 1 -1.83 3.27 19.76
CA MET A 1 -0.82 4.13 20.44
C MET A 1 -1.41 5.54 20.55
N PRO A 2 -0.98 6.42 21.47
CA PRO A 2 -1.48 7.79 21.47
C PRO A 2 -1.05 8.45 20.15
N ASN A 3 -2.02 8.76 19.29
CA ASN A 3 -1.92 9.26 17.91
C ASN A 3 -1.14 8.34 16.95
N SER A 4 -1.83 7.36 16.35
CA SER A 4 -1.28 6.61 15.22
C SER A 4 -1.10 7.56 14.02
N PRO A 5 0.09 7.69 13.41
CA PRO A 5 0.33 8.72 12.41
C PRO A 5 -0.39 8.41 11.08
N VAL A 6 -0.64 9.46 10.31
CA VAL A 6 -1.01 9.37 8.89
C VAL A 6 0.28 9.33 8.06
N ILE A 7 0.40 8.36 7.15
CA ILE A 7 1.56 8.23 6.27
C ILE A 7 1.19 8.31 4.80
N VAL A 8 2.13 8.75 3.97
CA VAL A 8 2.09 8.61 2.51
C VAL A 8 3.11 7.55 2.12
N ILE A 9 2.73 6.59 1.28
CA ILE A 9 3.59 5.45 0.93
C ILE A 9 3.79 5.34 -0.59
N ASN A 10 5.03 5.02 -0.98
CA ASN A 10 5.44 4.83 -2.38
C ASN A 10 5.29 3.36 -2.83
N THR A 11 5.51 3.11 -4.12
CA THR A 11 5.43 1.79 -4.76
C THR A 11 6.39 0.77 -4.16
N SER A 12 7.68 1.10 -4.04
CA SER A 12 8.70 0.12 -3.61
C SER A 12 8.46 -0.42 -2.19
N PRO A 13 8.13 0.40 -1.17
CA PRO A 13 7.74 -0.10 0.15
C PRO A 13 6.50 -1.00 0.14
N LEU A 14 5.47 -0.69 -0.65
CA LEU A 14 4.28 -1.53 -0.78
C LEU A 14 4.63 -2.92 -1.34
N ILE A 15 5.42 -2.97 -2.41
CA ILE A 15 5.88 -4.23 -3.01
C ILE A 15 6.75 -5.02 -2.03
N ALA A 16 7.67 -4.36 -1.33
CA ALA A 16 8.56 -5.01 -0.37
C ALA A 16 7.78 -5.63 0.81
N LEU A 17 6.78 -4.93 1.34
CA LEU A 17 5.94 -5.45 2.42
C LEU A 17 5.10 -6.65 1.96
N ILE A 18 4.49 -6.58 0.78
CA ILE A 18 3.75 -7.71 0.23
C ILE A 18 4.68 -8.91 -0.01
N ALA A 19 5.89 -8.69 -0.53
CA ALA A 19 6.87 -9.75 -0.75
C ALA A 19 7.32 -10.42 0.55
N ALA A 20 7.48 -9.65 1.62
CA ALA A 20 7.97 -10.13 2.91
C ALA A 20 6.86 -10.76 3.78
N LEU A 21 5.65 -10.20 3.75
CA LEU A 21 4.57 -10.52 4.69
C LEU A 21 3.36 -11.18 4.04
N GLY A 22 3.27 -11.14 2.70
CA GLY A 22 2.12 -11.66 1.95
C GLY A 22 0.86 -10.79 2.01
N SER A 23 0.84 -9.71 2.81
CA SER A 23 -0.27 -8.76 2.87
C SER A 23 0.20 -7.36 3.33
N LEU A 24 -0.73 -6.41 3.38
CA LEU A 24 -0.50 -5.04 3.88
C LEU A 24 -1.12 -4.79 5.26
N ASP A 25 -1.68 -5.80 5.92
CA ASP A 25 -2.50 -5.65 7.14
C ASP A 25 -1.71 -5.06 8.32
N ILE A 26 -0.38 -5.22 8.31
CA ILE A 26 0.50 -4.60 9.30
C ILE A 26 0.38 -3.07 9.26
N LEU A 27 0.16 -2.48 8.09
CA LEU A 27 0.04 -1.04 7.95
C LEU A 27 -1.30 -0.53 8.52
N ASP A 28 -2.39 -1.29 8.34
CA ASP A 28 -3.72 -0.99 8.91
C ASP A 28 -3.69 -1.05 10.45
N SER A 29 -2.84 -1.92 11.01
CA SER A 29 -2.67 -2.06 12.45
C SER A 29 -1.80 -0.96 13.08
N LEU A 30 -0.87 -0.37 12.32
CA LEU A 30 0.14 0.56 12.82
C LEU A 30 -0.23 2.03 12.61
N TYR A 31 -0.96 2.34 11.54
CA TYR A 31 -1.22 3.71 11.11
C TYR A 31 -2.71 4.01 11.14
N GLU A 32 -3.08 5.25 11.47
CA GLU A 32 -4.48 5.69 11.42
C GLU A 32 -4.97 5.76 9.96
N LYS A 33 -4.09 6.20 9.06
CA LYS A 33 -4.39 6.33 7.65
C LYS A 33 -3.13 6.15 6.83
N VAL A 34 -3.24 5.36 5.77
CA VAL A 34 -2.19 5.17 4.77
C VAL A 34 -2.69 5.72 3.45
N VAL A 35 -2.08 6.81 3.01
CA VAL A 35 -2.37 7.49 1.75
C VAL A 35 -1.49 6.93 0.64
N VAL A 36 -2.12 6.52 -0.44
CA VAL A 36 -1.47 6.04 -1.66
C VAL A 36 -1.80 7.02 -2.78
N PRO A 37 -0.81 7.78 -3.28
CA PRO A 37 -1.02 8.66 -4.42
C PRO A 37 -1.52 7.90 -5.66
N LEU A 38 -2.33 8.55 -6.50
CA LEU A 38 -2.80 7.91 -7.75
C LEU A 38 -1.65 7.44 -8.65
N ALA A 39 -0.54 8.18 -8.72
CA ALA A 39 0.65 7.77 -9.47
C ALA A 39 1.24 6.43 -8.96
N VAL A 40 1.25 6.23 -7.64
CA VAL A 40 1.69 4.96 -7.02
C VAL A 40 0.70 3.83 -7.34
N CYS A 41 -0.60 4.12 -7.33
CA CYS A 41 -1.61 3.15 -7.77
C CYS A 41 -1.35 2.71 -9.22
N GLU A 42 -1.07 3.65 -10.13
CA GLU A 42 -0.77 3.36 -11.52
C GLU A 42 0.51 2.54 -11.67
N GLU A 43 1.57 2.86 -10.93
CA GLU A 43 2.83 2.09 -10.97
C GLU A 43 2.62 0.63 -10.55
N ILE A 44 1.85 0.40 -9.47
CA ILE A 44 1.52 -0.95 -9.00
C ILE A 44 0.66 -1.69 -10.03
N LEU A 45 -0.38 -1.04 -10.56
CA LEU A 45 -1.31 -1.64 -11.51
C LEU A 45 -0.68 -1.87 -12.89
N LYS A 46 0.32 -1.07 -13.29
CA LYS A 46 1.05 -1.26 -14.54
C LYS A 46 1.89 -2.53 -14.55
N GLY A 47 2.22 -3.09 -13.39
CA GLY A 47 2.74 -4.45 -13.21
C GLY A 47 3.96 -4.81 -14.07
N GLY A 48 5.13 -4.97 -13.44
CA GLY A 48 6.24 -5.73 -14.04
C GLY A 48 5.97 -7.24 -14.06
N LYS A 49 7.00 -8.08 -14.27
CA LYS A 49 6.96 -9.58 -14.22
C LYS A 49 6.42 -10.23 -12.93
N GLN A 50 5.85 -9.47 -12.01
CA GLN A 50 5.55 -9.82 -10.63
C GLN A 50 4.14 -9.32 -10.25
N ASP A 51 3.12 -9.93 -10.85
CA ASP A 51 1.69 -9.68 -10.55
C ASP A 51 1.30 -9.96 -9.09
N PHE A 52 2.21 -10.52 -8.27
CA PHE A 52 1.94 -10.87 -6.88
C PHE A 52 1.53 -9.65 -6.03
N ALA A 53 2.11 -8.47 -6.31
CA ALA A 53 1.78 -7.26 -5.56
C ALA A 53 0.40 -6.69 -5.91
N VAL A 54 -0.07 -6.91 -7.14
CA VAL A 54 -1.36 -6.39 -7.62
C VAL A 54 -2.52 -6.99 -6.84
N SER A 55 -2.50 -8.31 -6.62
CA SER A 55 -3.58 -9.00 -5.90
C SER A 55 -3.72 -8.49 -4.46
N GLU A 56 -2.62 -8.42 -3.73
CA GLU A 56 -2.64 -7.97 -2.33
C GLU A 56 -2.95 -6.46 -2.21
N PHE A 57 -2.44 -5.65 -3.12
CA PHE A 57 -2.80 -4.23 -3.18
C PHE A 57 -4.29 -3.99 -3.46
N GLN A 58 -4.92 -4.83 -4.30
CA GLN A 58 -6.36 -4.75 -4.58
C GLN A 58 -7.22 -5.23 -3.41
N LYS A 59 -6.74 -6.22 -2.63
CA LYS A 59 -7.42 -6.70 -1.41
C LYS A 59 -7.41 -5.67 -0.29
N ALA A 60 -6.35 -4.85 -0.20
CA ALA A 60 -6.20 -3.77 0.78
C ALA A 60 -7.12 -2.57 0.48
N LYS A 61 -8.44 -2.77 0.60
CA LYS A 61 -9.47 -1.74 0.31
C LYS A 61 -9.47 -0.57 1.30
N TRP A 62 -8.83 -0.74 2.45
CA TRP A 62 -8.70 0.27 3.51
C TRP A 62 -7.68 1.37 3.15
N LEU A 63 -6.80 1.14 2.17
CA LEU A 63 -5.85 2.14 1.68
C LEU A 63 -6.57 3.36 1.09
N SER A 64 -6.15 4.56 1.50
CA SER A 64 -6.73 5.81 1.03
C SER A 64 -6.06 6.25 -0.26
N LYS A 65 -6.76 6.07 -1.38
CA LYS A 65 -6.25 6.39 -2.73
C LYS A 65 -6.65 7.82 -3.09
N GLU A 66 -5.67 8.73 -3.11
CA GLU A 66 -5.93 10.17 -3.23
C GLU A 66 -5.11 10.81 -4.37
N LYS A 67 -5.69 11.83 -4.99
CA LYS A 67 -4.98 12.73 -5.90
C LYS A 67 -4.26 13.77 -5.06
N MET A 68 -2.93 13.75 -5.10
CA MET A 68 -2.07 14.72 -4.40
C MET A 68 -1.69 15.88 -5.31
#